data_AF-A0A6M3M568-F1
#
_entry.id   AF-A0A6M3M568-F1
#
_cell.length_a   1.000
_cell.length_b   1.000
_cell.length_c   1.000
_cell.angle_alpha   90.00
_cell.angle_beta   90.00
_cell.angle_gamma   90.00
#
_symmetry.space_group_name_H-M   'P 1'
#
loop_
_entity.id
_entity.type
_entity.pdbx_description
1 polymer ?
#
loop_
_entity_poly.entity_id
_entity_poly.type
_entity_poly.pdbx_seq_one_letter_code
_entity_poly.pdbx_strand_id
1 'polypeptide(L)'
;MTETNFKLRSSTFNDPYASLVFTAAADYDAGEICKIEDTVGVVVHDTDTGDDGVLVYQAAKILVACVAITSGNASDFTVGSKVYFDAADKEVNASAGGNTLCGIVVEAPSVGDETILIHLMGCLGIVT
;
A
#
# COMPACT_ATOMS: atom_id res chain seq x y z
N MET A 1 -0.01 -7.77 -18.15
CA MET A 1 -0.39 -6.34 -18.22
C MET A 1 -0.06 -5.79 -16.86
N THR A 2 0.95 -4.95 -16.77
CA THR A 2 1.29 -4.24 -15.52
C THR A 2 0.14 -3.28 -15.23
N GLU A 3 -0.45 -3.36 -14.04
CA GLU A 3 -1.63 -2.57 -13.70
C GLU A 3 -1.20 -1.20 -13.17
N THR A 4 -1.54 -0.12 -13.87
CA THR A 4 -1.04 1.26 -13.61
C THR A 4 -2.10 2.20 -13.03
N ASN A 5 -3.13 1.68 -12.35
CA ASN A 5 -4.28 2.48 -11.90
C ASN A 5 -4.55 2.31 -10.40
N PHE A 6 -5.01 3.37 -9.73
CA PHE A 6 -5.50 3.32 -8.34
C PHE A 6 -6.71 2.38 -8.17
N LYS A 7 -6.69 1.52 -7.13
CA LYS A 7 -7.66 0.42 -6.95
C LYS A 7 -8.28 0.36 -5.56
N LEU A 8 -9.15 1.32 -5.25
CA LEU A 8 -10.02 1.21 -4.08
C LEU A 8 -11.10 0.15 -4.33
N ARG A 9 -11.21 -0.87 -3.45
CA ARG A 9 -12.14 -2.00 -3.58
C ARG A 9 -13.29 -1.95 -2.57
N SER A 10 -13.71 -0.75 -2.18
CA SER A 10 -14.84 -0.57 -1.27
C SER A 10 -16.19 -0.80 -2.00
N SER A 11 -17.07 -1.58 -1.38
CA SER A 11 -18.43 -1.81 -1.86
C SER A 11 -19.47 -0.82 -1.30
N THR A 12 -19.06 0.07 -0.39
CA THR A 12 -19.93 1.01 0.31
C THR A 12 -19.18 2.29 0.68
N PHE A 13 -19.71 3.47 0.34
CA PHE A 13 -19.16 4.78 0.74
C PHE A 13 -18.99 5.00 2.26
N ASN A 14 -19.46 4.06 3.09
CA ASN A 14 -19.38 4.10 4.54
C ASN A 14 -18.10 3.46 5.09
N ASP A 15 -17.25 2.86 4.24
CA ASP A 15 -15.94 2.38 4.65
C ASP A 15 -15.02 3.58 4.90
N PRO A 16 -14.39 3.70 6.07
CA PRO A 16 -13.54 4.84 6.36
C PRO A 16 -12.33 4.82 5.44
N TYR A 17 -12.22 5.84 4.59
CA TYR A 17 -10.99 6.18 3.89
C TYR A 17 -10.53 7.57 4.32
N ALA A 18 -9.22 7.76 4.32
CA ALA A 18 -8.63 9.05 4.65
C ALA A 18 -7.50 9.34 3.67
N SER A 19 -7.39 10.62 3.29
CA SER A 19 -6.43 11.10 2.32
C SER A 19 -5.81 12.41 2.75
N LEU A 20 -4.62 12.68 2.25
CA LEU A 20 -3.93 13.97 2.38
C LEU A 20 -3.49 14.47 1.00
N VAL A 21 -3.29 15.78 0.91
CA VAL A 21 -2.63 16.42 -0.23
C VAL A 21 -1.16 16.62 0.15
N PHE A 22 -0.25 16.36 -0.77
CA PHE A 22 1.18 16.56 -0.59
C PHE A 22 1.79 17.19 -1.84
N THR A 23 2.89 17.91 -1.68
CA THR A 23 3.70 18.36 -2.82
C THR A 23 4.75 17.29 -3.13
N ALA A 24 4.78 16.81 -4.37
CA ALA A 24 5.60 15.67 -4.77
C ALA A 24 7.11 16.01 -4.77
N ALA A 25 7.90 15.22 -4.05
CA ALA A 25 9.37 15.35 -4.02
C ALA A 25 10.08 14.58 -5.15
N ALA A 26 9.34 13.73 -5.86
CA ALA A 26 9.74 12.94 -7.02
C ALA A 26 8.49 12.64 -7.85
N ASP A 27 8.65 12.08 -9.05
CA ASP A 27 7.52 11.63 -9.87
C ASP A 27 6.90 10.37 -9.24
N TYR A 28 5.57 10.30 -9.21
CA TYR A 28 4.79 9.18 -8.70
C TYR A 28 3.75 8.72 -9.71
N ASP A 29 3.59 7.41 -9.84
CA ASP A 29 2.56 6.81 -10.69
C ASP A 29 1.25 6.57 -9.92
N ALA A 30 0.12 6.60 -10.61
CA ALA A 30 -1.17 6.25 -10.04
C ALA A 30 -1.18 4.80 -9.52
N GLY A 31 -1.57 4.62 -8.25
CA GLY A 31 -1.57 3.32 -7.59
C GLY A 31 -0.24 2.93 -6.96
N GLU A 32 0.80 3.75 -7.08
CA GLU A 32 2.08 3.55 -6.37
C GLU A 32 1.84 3.65 -4.86
N ILE A 33 2.33 2.65 -4.12
CA ILE A 33 2.44 2.74 -2.66
C ILE A 33 3.74 3.46 -2.31
N CYS A 34 3.66 4.52 -1.53
CA CYS A 34 4.82 5.31 -1.15
C CYS A 34 4.71 5.78 0.32
N LYS A 35 5.80 6.35 0.82
CA LYS A 35 5.84 7.00 2.12
C LYS A 35 6.08 8.49 1.94
N ILE A 36 5.15 9.30 2.45
CA ILE A 36 5.31 10.75 2.59
C ILE A 36 5.56 11.04 4.06
N GLU A 37 6.77 11.47 4.38
CA GLU A 37 7.29 11.60 5.75
C GLU A 37 7.17 10.27 6.53
N ASP A 38 6.22 10.19 7.46
CA ASP A 38 5.93 9.01 8.28
C ASP A 38 4.64 8.28 7.87
N THR A 39 3.95 8.76 6.83
CA THR A 39 2.67 8.23 6.40
C THR A 39 2.84 7.37 5.14
N VAL A 40 2.50 6.08 5.24
CA VAL A 40 2.42 5.20 4.09
C VAL A 40 1.05 5.32 3.45
N GLY A 41 0.99 5.45 2.13
CA GLY A 41 -0.28 5.50 1.41
C GLY A 41 -0.11 5.16 -0.06
N VAL A 42 -1.23 5.25 -0.78
CA VAL A 42 -1.29 4.97 -2.22
C VAL A 42 -1.65 6.24 -2.97
N VAL A 43 -0.88 6.55 -4.01
CA VAL A 43 -1.06 7.73 -4.86
C VAL A 43 -2.28 7.54 -5.76
N VAL A 44 -3.13 8.57 -5.85
CA VAL A 44 -4.42 8.48 -6.57
C VAL A 44 -4.27 8.68 -8.08
N HIS A 45 -3.34 9.53 -8.52
CA HIS A 45 -3.09 9.87 -9.92
C HIS A 45 -1.62 10.20 -10.14
N ASP A 46 -1.15 10.06 -11.38
CA ASP A 46 0.21 10.42 -11.77
C ASP A 46 0.50 11.86 -11.33
N THR A 47 1.58 12.05 -10.59
CA THR A 47 1.95 13.34 -10.00
C THR A 47 3.42 13.60 -10.28
N ASP A 48 3.71 14.65 -11.05
CA ASP A 48 5.07 15.06 -11.38
C ASP A 48 5.73 15.78 -10.20
N THR A 49 7.06 15.74 -10.14
CA THR A 49 7.85 16.42 -9.11
C THR A 49 7.49 17.92 -9.03
N GLY A 50 7.11 18.37 -7.83
CA GLY A 50 6.73 19.75 -7.54
C GLY A 50 5.23 20.06 -7.64
N ASP A 51 4.43 19.13 -8.18
CA ASP A 51 2.98 19.26 -8.23
C ASP A 51 2.30 18.74 -6.95
N ASP A 52 1.04 19.15 -6.75
CA ASP A 52 0.21 18.64 -5.66
C ASP A 52 -0.41 17.29 -6.04
N GLY A 53 -0.11 16.25 -5.26
CA GLY A 53 -0.68 14.92 -5.36
C GLY A 53 -1.68 14.62 -4.24
N VAL A 54 -2.44 13.53 -4.41
CA VAL A 54 -3.34 13.00 -3.37
C VAL A 54 -2.88 11.61 -2.96
N LEU A 55 -2.70 11.43 -1.65
CA LEU A 55 -2.30 10.16 -1.03
C LEU A 55 -3.45 9.61 -0.19
N VAL A 56 -3.92 8.39 -0.51
CA VAL A 56 -4.86 7.65 0.36
C VAL A 56 -4.06 6.85 1.36
N TYR A 57 -4.16 7.21 2.64
CA TYR A 57 -3.40 6.57 3.74
C TYR A 57 -4.27 5.67 4.61
N GLN A 58 -5.58 5.65 4.43
CA GLN A 58 -6.46 4.70 5.09
C GLN A 58 -7.49 4.17 4.09
N ALA A 59 -7.63 2.85 4.01
CA ALA A 59 -8.63 2.19 3.17
C ALA A 59 -8.89 0.77 3.66
N ALA A 60 -10.17 0.41 3.89
CA ALA A 60 -10.56 -0.92 4.35
C ALA A 60 -10.15 -2.05 3.39
N LYS A 61 -10.15 -1.76 2.07
CA LYS A 61 -9.76 -2.69 1.01
C LYS A 61 -9.10 -1.94 -0.13
N ILE A 62 -7.80 -2.13 -0.30
CA ILE A 62 -7.01 -1.57 -1.40
C ILE A 62 -6.04 -2.64 -1.93
N LEU A 63 -5.90 -2.67 -3.25
CA LEU A 63 -4.91 -3.53 -3.91
C LEU A 63 -3.60 -2.74 -4.03
N VAL A 64 -2.49 -3.31 -3.55
CA VAL A 64 -1.17 -2.67 -3.60
C VAL A 64 -0.14 -3.65 -4.18
N ALA A 65 0.95 -3.12 -4.74
CA ALA A 65 2.09 -3.92 -5.17
C ALA A 65 2.72 -4.64 -3.97
N CYS A 66 3.10 -5.91 -4.16
CA CYS A 66 3.78 -6.71 -3.15
C CYS A 66 4.91 -7.52 -3.76
N VAL A 67 5.84 -7.93 -2.89
CA VAL A 67 6.86 -8.92 -3.25
C VAL A 67 6.20 -10.12 -3.92
N ALA A 68 6.81 -10.61 -5.00
CA ALA A 68 6.27 -11.73 -5.76
C ALA A 68 5.95 -12.92 -4.84
N ILE A 69 4.71 -13.40 -4.91
CA ILE A 69 4.25 -14.50 -4.10
C ILE A 69 4.76 -15.81 -4.69
N THR A 70 5.57 -16.53 -3.92
CA THR A 70 6.14 -17.82 -4.25
C THR A 70 5.63 -18.88 -3.30
N SER A 71 5.84 -20.15 -3.62
CA SER A 71 5.54 -21.25 -2.68
C SER A 71 6.35 -21.14 -1.38
N GLY A 72 7.45 -20.38 -1.35
CA GLY A 72 8.32 -20.22 -0.19
C GLY A 72 7.87 -19.15 0.80
N ASN A 73 7.05 -18.18 0.38
CA ASN A 73 6.58 -17.06 1.23
C ASN A 73 5.05 -16.94 1.29
N ALA A 74 4.29 -17.76 0.55
CA ALA A 74 2.83 -17.69 0.56
C ALA A 74 2.21 -17.87 1.96
N SER A 75 2.84 -18.64 2.85
CA SER A 75 2.39 -18.80 4.25
C SER A 75 2.49 -17.54 5.09
N ASP A 76 3.29 -16.56 4.66
CA ASP A 76 3.46 -15.30 5.38
C ASP A 76 2.29 -14.33 5.10
N PHE A 77 1.60 -14.52 3.96
CA PHE A 77 0.50 -13.68 3.48
C PHE A 77 -0.87 -14.34 3.67
N THR A 78 -1.20 -14.69 4.92
CA THR A 78 -2.55 -15.18 5.28
C THR A 78 -3.45 -14.03 5.71
N VAL A 79 -4.78 -14.22 5.63
CA VAL A 79 -5.74 -13.20 6.11
C VAL A 79 -5.44 -12.82 7.57
N GLY A 80 -5.28 -11.52 7.82
CA GLY A 80 -4.91 -10.96 9.11
C GLY A 80 -3.40 -10.85 9.37
N SER A 81 -2.54 -11.41 8.50
CA SER A 81 -1.09 -11.18 8.55
C SER A 81 -0.79 -9.69 8.41
N LYS A 82 0.21 -9.20 9.14
CA LYS A 82 0.73 -7.84 8.99
C LYS A 82 1.48 -7.71 7.67
N VAL A 83 1.37 -6.54 7.05
CA VAL A 83 2.17 -6.17 5.87
C VAL A 83 2.95 -4.89 6.15
N TYR A 84 4.16 -4.84 5.61
CA TYR A 84 5.11 -3.77 5.83
C TYR A 84 5.54 -3.20 4.48
N PHE A 85 5.54 -1.87 4.36
CA PHE A 85 6.01 -1.17 3.18
C PHE A 85 7.53 -1.13 3.15
N ASP A 86 8.10 -1.61 2.06
CA ASP A 86 9.51 -1.55 1.72
C ASP A 86 9.78 -0.34 0.82
N ALA A 87 10.50 0.64 1.37
CA ALA A 87 10.78 1.88 0.64
C ALA A 87 11.84 1.69 -0.46
N ALA A 88 12.64 0.63 -0.42
CA ALA A 88 13.66 0.36 -1.43
C ALA A 88 13.03 -0.19 -2.71
N ASP A 89 12.12 -1.16 -2.56
CA ASP A 89 11.47 -1.86 -3.67
C ASP A 89 10.08 -1.28 -4.03
N LYS A 90 9.58 -0.31 -3.24
CA LYS A 90 8.27 0.34 -3.42
C LYS A 90 7.08 -0.63 -3.43
N GLU A 91 7.13 -1.64 -2.57
CA GLU A 91 6.14 -2.70 -2.48
C GLU A 91 5.88 -3.11 -1.02
N VAL A 92 4.85 -3.91 -0.78
CA VAL A 92 4.64 -4.51 0.55
C VAL A 92 5.26 -5.89 0.66
N ASN A 93 5.82 -6.21 1.83
CA ASN A 93 6.27 -7.55 2.19
C ASN A 93 5.87 -7.93 3.63
N ALA A 94 6.20 -9.16 4.05
CA ALA A 94 5.86 -9.68 5.38
C ALA A 94 6.92 -9.39 6.45
N SER A 95 8.03 -8.73 6.09
CA SER A 95 9.17 -8.50 6.98
C SER A 95 9.11 -7.13 7.62
N ALA A 96 9.27 -7.07 8.94
CA ALA A 96 9.37 -5.80 9.66
C ALA A 96 10.77 -5.15 9.56
N GLY A 97 11.79 -5.88 9.13
CA GLY A 97 13.20 -5.46 9.24
C GLY A 97 13.55 -4.23 8.41
N GLY A 98 13.35 -3.03 8.95
CA GLY A 98 13.56 -1.75 8.26
C GLY A 98 12.33 -1.21 7.52
N ASN A 99 11.25 -1.99 7.48
CA ASN A 99 10.04 -1.69 6.73
C ASN A 99 8.95 -1.10 7.63
N THR A 100 8.04 -0.33 7.04
CA THR A 100 7.02 0.42 7.78
C THR A 100 5.72 -0.38 7.86
N LEU A 101 5.22 -0.71 9.05
CA LEU A 101 3.93 -1.38 9.19
C LEU A 101 2.82 -0.51 8.58
N CYS A 102 2.15 -1.04 7.56
CA CYS A 102 1.18 -0.26 6.78
C CYS A 102 -0.21 -0.88 6.73
N GLY A 103 -0.38 -2.13 7.12
CA GLY A 103 -1.70 -2.75 7.09
C GLY A 103 -1.74 -4.21 7.48
N ILE A 104 -2.87 -4.84 7.13
CA ILE A 104 -3.10 -6.28 7.27
C ILE A 104 -3.70 -6.86 5.99
N VAL A 105 -3.38 -8.12 5.70
CA VAL A 105 -3.95 -8.87 4.57
C VAL A 105 -5.44 -9.09 4.77
N VAL A 106 -6.25 -8.75 3.77
CA VAL A 106 -7.72 -8.98 3.78
C VAL A 106 -8.08 -10.22 2.97
N GLU A 107 -7.32 -10.50 1.91
CA GLU A 107 -7.48 -11.68 1.08
C GLU A 107 -6.08 -12.25 0.76
N ALA A 108 -5.91 -13.56 1.00
CA ALA A 108 -4.64 -14.22 0.75
C ALA A 108 -4.36 -14.26 -0.77
N PRO A 109 -3.17 -13.82 -1.22
CA PRO A 109 -2.82 -13.86 -2.63
C PRO A 109 -2.50 -15.30 -3.07
N SER A 110 -2.56 -15.53 -4.37
CA SER A 110 -2.13 -16.77 -5.03
C SER A 110 -0.65 -16.74 -5.37
N VAL A 111 -0.03 -17.92 -5.52
CA VAL A 111 1.34 -18.01 -6.04
C VAL A 111 1.39 -17.44 -7.45
N GLY A 112 2.33 -16.53 -7.69
CA GLY A 112 2.47 -15.77 -8.92
C GLY A 112 1.85 -14.37 -8.87
N ASP A 113 1.10 -14.03 -7.81
CA ASP A 113 0.59 -12.67 -7.64
C ASP A 113 1.74 -11.70 -7.26
N GLU A 114 1.67 -10.49 -7.80
CA GLU A 114 2.56 -9.35 -7.49
C GLU A 114 1.76 -8.19 -6.87
N THR A 115 0.50 -8.46 -6.52
CA THR A 115 -0.37 -7.51 -5.83
C THR A 115 -1.16 -8.22 -4.75
N ILE A 116 -1.47 -7.51 -3.67
CA ILE A 116 -2.19 -8.06 -2.52
C ILE A 116 -3.28 -7.11 -2.05
N LEU A 117 -4.42 -7.69 -1.61
CA LEU A 117 -5.53 -6.92 -1.06
C LEU A 117 -5.35 -6.74 0.45
N ILE A 118 -5.24 -5.49 0.89
CA ILE A 118 -4.96 -5.14 2.29
C ILE A 118 -5.99 -4.15 2.84
N HIS A 119 -6.08 -4.14 4.17
CA HIS A 119 -6.63 -3.03 4.93
C HIS A 119 -5.45 -2.11 5.26
N LEU A 120 -5.38 -0.99 4.56
CA LEU A 120 -4.35 0.02 4.69
C LEU A 120 -4.65 0.91 5.92
N MET A 121 -3.67 1.02 6.80
CA MET A 121 -3.64 1.87 7.98
C MET A 121 -2.28 2.58 8.04
N GLY A 122 -2.16 3.65 7.26
CA GLY A 122 -0.91 4.34 6.90
C GLY A 122 -0.14 5.02 8.03
N CYS A 123 -0.64 4.95 9.27
CA CYS A 123 -0.02 5.53 10.46
C CYS A 123 0.04 4.54 11.64
N LEU A 124 0.47 3.29 11.42
CA LEU A 124 0.78 2.38 12.55
C LEU A 124 2.25 2.50 12.97
N GLY A 125 2.65 3.72 13.38
CA GLY A 125 4.03 4.06 13.72
C GLY A 125 4.23 4.98 14.94
N ILE A 126 3.18 5.59 15.51
CA ILE A 126 3.27 6.21 16.84
C ILE A 126 2.91 5.14 17.89
N VAL A 127 3.95 4.50 18.40
CA VAL A 127 3.91 3.96 19.76
C VAL A 127 4.16 5.17 20.65
N THR A 128 3.11 5.73 21.26
CA THR A 128 3.28 6.57 22.46
C THR A 128 3.66 5.69 23.64
#